data_AF-A0A362WZ03-F1
#
_entry.id   AF-A0A362WZ03-F1
#
_cell.length_a   1.000
_cell.length_b   1.000
_cell.length_c   1.000
_cell.angle_alpha   90.00
_cell.angle_beta   90.00
_cell.angle_gamma   90.00
#
_symmetry.space_group_name_H-M   'P 1'
#
loop_
_entity.id
_entity.type
_entity.pdbx_description
1 polymer ?
#
loop_
_entity_poly.entity_id
_entity_poly.type
_entity_poly.pdbx_seq_one_letter_code
_entity_poly.pdbx_strand_id
1 'polypeptide(L)'
;MKQTEKQKKIRLIIIILTIVGLISFLSQTVTVFAYGIDNTTDFYLLLYPMLFVSLILVFAKSKFGILLNLLTSISYSILLTNEVGKYLTFDFQNSILILVLLLPYLIFLSLIPLSIIYLTDKTENRIKFQLTSILFALGFFVFIFLDRMDKDYSRTVFVDAVLKSNGIVELKLKPGFADSREFYVKTNSKELEKIIKEKGEFIQGSYFLSNTRIQTNYKFDKLQSLTIIEFNKNIELPKLTWNVNEINGNYDFIRP
;
A
#
# COMPACT_ATOMS: atom_id res chain seq x y z
N MET A 1 22.20 37.12 3.91
CA MET A 1 20.88 37.70 3.56
C MET A 1 19.95 37.57 4.75
N LYS A 2 19.45 38.66 5.34
CA LYS A 2 18.58 38.61 6.54
C LYS A 2 17.23 37.94 6.20
N GLN A 3 16.76 37.04 7.07
CA GLN A 3 15.45 36.41 6.96
C GLN A 3 14.34 37.37 7.40
N THR A 4 13.20 37.31 6.72
CA THR A 4 11.98 38.00 7.15
C THR A 4 11.33 37.27 8.34
N GLU A 5 10.53 37.96 9.15
CA GLU A 5 9.77 37.32 10.25
C GLU A 5 8.88 36.18 9.76
N LYS A 6 8.28 36.35 8.57
CA LYS A 6 7.50 35.30 7.90
C LYS A 6 8.35 34.03 7.63
N GLN A 7 9.56 34.19 7.09
CA GLN A 7 10.47 33.07 6.82
C GLN A 7 10.91 32.36 8.12
N LYS A 8 11.12 33.11 9.21
CA LYS A 8 11.44 32.51 10.51
C LYS A 8 10.30 31.64 11.03
N LYS A 9 9.05 32.11 10.95
CA LYS A 9 7.85 31.35 11.34
C LYS A 9 7.68 30.09 10.50
N ILE A 10 7.79 30.19 9.17
CA ILE A 10 7.65 29.01 8.29
C ILE A 10 8.75 27.99 8.58
N ARG A 11 10.00 28.41 8.77
CA ARG A 11 11.09 27.49 9.15
C ARG A 11 10.79 26.78 10.46
N LEU A 12 10.28 27.50 11.46
CA LEU A 12 9.92 26.91 12.75
C LEU A 12 8.83 25.84 12.58
N ILE A 13 7.81 26.10 11.76
CA ILE A 13 6.77 25.12 11.45
C ILE A 13 7.37 23.89 10.74
N ILE A 14 8.24 24.08 9.76
CA ILE A 14 8.95 22.98 9.08
C ILE A 14 9.73 22.14 10.08
N ILE A 15 10.48 22.77 11.00
CA ILE A 15 11.23 22.08 12.05
C ILE A 15 10.31 21.22 12.92
N ILE A 16 9.23 21.82 13.44
CA ILE A 16 8.28 21.13 14.32
C ILE A 16 7.67 19.93 13.58
N LEU A 17 7.16 20.14 12.37
CA LEU A 17 6.56 19.07 11.58
C LEU A 17 7.57 17.96 11.25
N THR A 18 8.81 18.31 10.92
CA THR A 18 9.86 17.32 10.64
C THR A 18 10.20 16.48 11.88
N ILE A 19 10.24 17.10 13.07
CA ILE A 19 10.44 16.38 14.34
C ILE A 19 9.28 15.42 14.61
N VAL A 20 8.04 15.90 14.50
CA VAL A 20 6.85 15.05 14.70
C VAL A 20 6.80 13.93 13.66
N GLY A 21 7.18 14.20 12.42
CA GLY A 21 7.31 13.21 11.35
C GLY A 21 8.33 12.13 11.67
N LEU A 22 9.52 12.51 12.15
CA LEU A 22 10.55 11.55 12.58
C LEU A 22 10.05 10.63 13.71
N ILE A 23 9.42 11.21 14.74
CA ILE A 23 8.95 10.45 15.91
C ILE A 23 7.82 9.50 15.51
N SER A 24 6.81 10.00 14.79
CA SER A 24 5.65 9.18 14.39
C SER A 24 6.03 8.06 13.42
N PHE A 25 7.02 8.29 12.57
CA PHE A 25 7.45 7.33 11.55
C PHE A 25 8.53 6.34 12.01
N LEU A 26 9.10 6.54 13.20
CA LEU A 26 10.14 5.68 13.77
C LEU A 26 9.67 4.23 13.85
N SER A 27 8.45 3.99 14.35
CA SER A 27 7.91 2.62 14.50
C SER A 27 7.88 1.89 13.16
N GLN A 28 7.34 2.52 12.13
CA GLN A 28 7.25 1.92 10.79
C GLN A 28 8.64 1.66 10.21
N THR A 29 9.58 2.61 10.38
CA THR A 29 10.96 2.44 9.89
C THR A 29 11.69 1.29 10.57
N VAL A 30 11.55 1.14 11.90
CA VAL A 30 12.16 0.04 12.65
C VAL A 30 11.54 -1.30 12.26
N THR A 31 10.23 -1.36 12.07
CA THR A 31 9.55 -2.57 11.57
C THR A 31 10.07 -2.97 10.18
N VAL A 32 10.20 -2.01 9.26
CA VAL A 32 10.76 -2.25 7.91
C VAL A 32 12.20 -2.74 8.01
N PHE A 33 13.03 -2.15 8.89
CA PHE A 33 14.40 -2.59 9.10
C PHE A 33 14.49 -4.02 9.65
N ALA A 34 13.60 -4.38 10.58
CA ALA A 34 13.61 -5.69 11.23
C ALA A 34 13.08 -6.83 10.35
N TYR A 35 12.03 -6.57 9.56
CA TYR A 35 11.29 -7.62 8.85
C TYR A 35 11.36 -7.52 7.32
N GLY A 36 11.82 -6.39 6.78
CA GLY A 36 11.77 -6.08 5.35
C GLY A 36 10.34 -5.80 4.87
N ILE A 37 10.21 -4.95 3.85
CA ILE A 37 8.98 -4.78 3.06
C ILE A 37 9.37 -4.80 1.59
N ASP A 38 9.38 -6.02 1.03
CA ASP A 38 9.66 -6.30 -0.38
C ASP A 38 10.80 -5.42 -0.93
N ASN A 39 10.61 -4.87 -2.14
CA ASN A 39 11.57 -4.00 -2.84
C ASN A 39 11.61 -2.56 -2.33
N THR A 40 10.84 -2.21 -1.28
CA THR A 40 10.79 -0.84 -0.74
C THR A 40 11.69 -0.62 0.45
N THR A 41 12.18 -1.69 1.07
CA THR A 41 13.04 -1.67 2.27
C THR A 41 14.18 -0.66 2.17
N ASP A 42 14.95 -0.70 1.08
CA ASP A 42 16.10 0.18 0.87
C ASP A 42 15.73 1.67 0.88
N PHE A 43 14.55 2.01 0.34
CA PHE A 43 14.07 3.39 0.36
C PHE A 43 13.78 3.87 1.77
N TYR A 44 13.16 3.04 2.63
CA TYR A 44 12.92 3.42 4.03
C TYR A 44 14.24 3.64 4.78
N LEU A 45 15.22 2.76 4.58
CA LEU A 45 16.53 2.83 5.24
C LEU A 45 17.35 4.04 4.81
N LEU A 46 17.19 4.49 3.57
CA LEU A 46 17.88 5.65 3.04
C LEU A 46 17.17 6.97 3.40
N LEU A 47 15.85 7.03 3.30
CA LEU A 47 15.09 8.27 3.50
C LEU A 47 15.05 8.72 4.96
N TYR A 48 15.10 7.79 5.92
CA TYR A 48 14.98 8.15 7.34
C TYR A 48 16.21 8.91 7.86
N PRO A 49 17.46 8.45 7.61
CA PRO A 49 18.66 9.24 7.87
C PRO A 49 18.68 10.56 7.08
N MET A 50 18.23 10.58 5.82
CA MET A 50 18.15 11.83 5.05
C MET A 50 17.21 12.85 5.69
N LEU A 51 16.07 12.41 6.22
CA LEU A 51 15.13 13.29 6.94
C LEU A 51 15.80 13.87 8.19
N PHE A 52 16.54 13.07 8.94
CA PHE A 52 17.31 13.53 10.11
C PHE A 52 18.40 14.54 9.74
N VAL A 53 19.19 14.26 8.70
CA VAL A 53 20.22 15.19 8.17
C VAL A 53 19.57 16.48 7.68
N SER A 54 18.42 16.39 7.01
CA SER A 54 17.67 17.56 6.56
C SER A 54 17.28 18.46 7.74
N LEU A 55 16.82 17.89 8.84
CA LEU A 55 16.45 18.62 10.04
C LEU A 55 17.64 19.40 10.63
N ILE A 56 18.80 18.76 10.77
CA ILE A 56 20.04 19.41 11.24
C ILE A 56 20.40 20.59 10.34
N LEU A 57 20.35 20.40 9.03
CA LEU A 57 20.66 21.45 8.05
C LEU A 57 19.65 22.60 8.09
N VAL A 58 18.36 22.32 8.35
CA VAL A 58 17.32 23.33 8.54
C VAL A 58 17.58 24.15 9.82
N PHE A 59 18.01 23.52 10.92
CA PHE A 59 18.47 24.23 12.12
C PHE A 59 19.66 25.14 11.84
N ALA A 60 20.63 24.65 11.05
CA ALA A 60 21.78 25.42 10.57
C ALA A 60 21.41 26.53 9.56
N LYS A 61 20.11 26.71 9.26
CA LYS A 61 19.58 27.73 8.34
C LYS A 61 20.04 27.53 6.89
N SER A 62 20.42 26.31 6.53
CA SER A 62 20.82 25.97 5.16
C SER A 62 19.61 25.81 4.25
N LYS A 63 19.64 26.44 3.07
CA LYS A 63 18.61 26.22 2.03
C LYS A 63 18.65 24.78 1.50
N PHE A 64 19.83 24.17 1.48
CA PHE A 64 19.98 22.78 1.07
C PHE A 64 19.22 21.82 2.01
N GLY A 65 19.16 22.13 3.31
CA GLY A 65 18.34 21.36 4.26
C GLY A 65 16.85 21.38 3.92
N ILE A 66 16.33 22.53 3.48
CA ILE A 66 14.92 22.65 3.05
C ILE A 66 14.67 21.91 1.74
N LEU A 67 15.61 21.97 0.80
CA LEU A 67 15.53 21.21 -0.45
C LEU A 67 15.55 19.70 -0.19
N LEU A 68 16.45 19.23 0.69
CA LEU A 68 16.51 17.83 1.08
C LEU A 68 15.21 17.39 1.75
N ASN A 69 14.66 18.21 2.66
CA ASN A 69 13.38 17.93 3.32
C ASN A 69 12.21 17.86 2.33
N LEU A 70 12.20 18.72 1.31
CA LEU A 70 11.21 18.65 0.24
C LEU A 70 11.29 17.33 -0.51
N LEU A 71 12.50 16.93 -0.94
CA LEU A 71 12.70 15.69 -1.68
C LEU A 71 12.32 14.46 -0.85
N THR A 72 12.73 14.40 0.41
CA THR A 72 12.36 13.30 1.32
C THR A 72 10.85 13.26 1.56
N SER A 73 10.21 14.42 1.75
CA SER A 73 8.75 14.50 1.94
C SER A 73 7.97 14.03 0.71
N ILE A 74 8.42 14.37 -0.51
CA ILE A 74 7.82 13.86 -1.74
C ILE A 74 7.98 12.34 -1.82
N SER A 75 9.20 11.82 -1.60
CA SER A 75 9.48 10.39 -1.66
C SER A 75 8.64 9.60 -0.65
N TYR A 76 8.54 10.06 0.59
CA TYR A 76 7.69 9.41 1.59
C TYR A 76 6.21 9.51 1.26
N SER A 77 5.74 10.63 0.71
CA SER A 77 4.36 10.75 0.24
C SER A 77 4.07 9.71 -0.84
N ILE A 78 4.96 9.53 -1.82
CA ILE A 78 4.80 8.49 -2.86
C ILE A 78 4.78 7.08 -2.24
N LEU A 79 5.76 6.75 -1.40
CA LEU A 79 5.89 5.42 -0.79
C LEU A 79 4.66 5.04 0.05
N LEU A 80 4.14 5.99 0.83
CA LEU A 80 3.05 5.72 1.77
C LEU A 80 1.66 5.78 1.13
N THR A 81 1.54 6.35 -0.07
CA THR A 81 0.24 6.57 -0.73
C THR A 81 -0.57 5.28 -0.87
N ASN A 82 0.07 4.17 -1.24
CA ASN A 82 -0.63 2.90 -1.38
C ASN A 82 -1.15 2.40 -0.02
N GLU A 83 -0.32 2.37 1.01
CA GLU A 83 -0.70 1.85 2.33
C GLU A 83 -1.74 2.75 3.02
N VAL A 84 -1.60 4.08 2.92
CA VAL A 84 -2.61 5.04 3.39
C VAL A 84 -3.93 4.83 2.65
N GLY A 85 -3.90 4.62 1.33
CA GLY A 85 -5.10 4.33 0.56
C GLY A 85 -5.80 3.03 0.97
N LYS A 86 -5.05 1.96 1.27
CA LYS A 86 -5.61 0.73 1.83
C LYS A 86 -6.24 1.00 3.19
N TYR A 87 -5.51 1.67 4.08
CA TYR A 87 -5.99 2.03 5.41
C TYR A 87 -7.31 2.82 5.35
N LEU A 88 -7.38 3.87 4.54
CA LEU A 88 -8.59 4.71 4.41
C LEU A 88 -9.79 3.94 3.83
N THR A 89 -9.55 2.92 3.00
CA THR A 89 -10.61 2.16 2.34
C THR A 89 -11.08 0.98 3.20
N PHE A 90 -10.15 0.27 3.83
CA PHE A 90 -10.43 -0.99 4.50
C PHE A 90 -10.36 -0.89 6.03
N ASP A 91 -9.36 -0.20 6.57
CA ASP A 91 -9.00 -0.29 7.99
C ASP A 91 -9.21 1.00 8.77
N PHE A 92 -10.04 1.92 8.27
CA PHE A 92 -10.21 3.26 8.86
C PHE A 92 -10.58 3.23 10.36
N GLN A 93 -11.21 2.15 10.83
CA GLN A 93 -11.56 1.94 12.24
C GLN A 93 -10.34 1.66 13.14
N ASN A 94 -9.20 1.27 12.57
CA ASN A 94 -7.98 1.03 13.32
C ASN A 94 -7.34 2.37 13.72
N SER A 95 -7.57 2.77 14.97
CA SER A 95 -7.09 4.04 15.51
C SER A 95 -5.56 4.11 15.65
N ILE A 96 -4.88 2.96 15.77
CA ILE A 96 -3.41 2.92 15.90
C ILE A 96 -2.77 3.42 14.60
N LEU A 97 -3.30 3.00 13.45
CA LEU A 97 -2.82 3.39 12.12
C LEU A 97 -2.98 4.90 11.85
N ILE A 98 -3.83 5.61 12.60
CA ILE A 98 -3.89 7.08 12.52
C ILE A 98 -2.53 7.67 12.91
N LEU A 99 -1.93 7.22 14.00
CA LEU A 99 -0.71 7.80 14.55
C LEU A 99 0.55 7.35 13.80
N VAL A 100 0.59 6.08 13.38
CA VAL A 100 1.81 5.50 12.80
C VAL A 100 1.85 5.54 11.26
N LEU A 101 0.71 5.79 10.60
CA LEU A 101 0.62 5.82 9.13
C LEU A 101 -0.01 7.11 8.59
N LEU A 102 -1.23 7.47 9.03
CA LEU A 102 -1.93 8.63 8.48
C LEU A 102 -1.27 9.96 8.89
N LEU A 103 -0.93 10.12 10.17
CA LEU A 103 -0.28 11.31 10.71
C LEU A 103 1.06 11.61 10.01
N PRO A 104 2.03 10.68 9.92
CA PRO A 104 3.28 10.95 9.21
C PRO A 104 3.03 11.27 7.73
N TYR A 105 2.08 10.60 7.08
CA TYR A 105 1.71 10.91 5.70
C TYR A 105 1.21 12.37 5.53
N LEU A 106 0.29 12.82 6.39
CA LEU A 106 -0.21 14.19 6.37
C LEU A 106 0.89 15.22 6.65
N ILE A 107 1.84 14.87 7.53
CA ILE A 107 3.01 15.70 7.82
C ILE A 107 3.88 15.84 6.55
N PHE A 108 4.21 14.75 5.88
CA PHE A 108 5.00 14.79 4.65
C PHE A 108 4.30 15.59 3.55
N LEU A 109 2.99 15.39 3.36
CA LEU A 109 2.21 16.18 2.41
C LEU A 109 2.20 17.68 2.76
N SER A 110 2.15 18.02 4.05
CA SER A 110 2.18 19.42 4.52
C SER A 110 3.56 20.06 4.35
N LEU A 111 4.65 19.28 4.50
CA LEU A 111 6.02 19.74 4.34
C LEU A 111 6.34 20.14 2.89
N ILE A 112 5.67 19.57 1.88
CA ILE A 112 5.86 19.90 0.47
C ILE A 112 5.54 21.39 0.19
N PRO A 113 4.30 21.89 0.38
CA PRO A 113 4.00 23.28 0.13
C PRO A 113 4.77 24.22 1.05
N LEU A 114 4.98 23.86 2.33
CA LEU A 114 5.75 24.68 3.27
C LEU A 114 7.20 24.88 2.81
N SER A 115 7.86 23.82 2.35
CA SER A 115 9.24 23.89 1.84
C SER A 115 9.31 24.73 0.57
N ILE A 116 8.36 24.57 -0.35
CA ILE A 116 8.28 25.40 -1.57
C ILE A 116 8.02 26.87 -1.23
N ILE A 117 7.09 27.17 -0.33
CA ILE A 117 6.82 28.55 0.13
C ILE A 117 8.11 29.17 0.68
N TYR A 118 8.84 28.43 1.52
CA TYR A 118 10.11 28.91 2.08
C TYR A 118 11.18 29.17 1.02
N LEU A 119 11.35 28.25 0.07
CA LEU A 119 12.36 28.34 -0.98
C LEU A 119 12.08 29.46 -2.00
N THR A 120 10.80 29.77 -2.24
CA THR A 120 10.35 30.68 -3.32
C THR A 120 9.88 32.05 -2.82
N ASP A 121 9.91 32.35 -1.52
CA ASP A 121 9.39 33.61 -0.95
C ASP A 121 9.94 34.89 -1.59
N LYS A 122 11.15 34.83 -2.18
CA LYS A 122 11.83 35.97 -2.85
C LYS A 122 11.88 35.86 -4.38
N THR A 123 11.20 34.90 -4.98
CA THR A 123 11.16 34.76 -6.45
C THR A 123 9.98 35.53 -7.03
N GLU A 124 10.12 36.03 -8.26
CA GLU A 124 9.06 36.76 -8.96
C GLU A 124 7.81 35.89 -9.17
N ASN A 125 8.02 34.60 -9.42
CA ASN A 125 6.94 33.61 -9.65
C ASN A 125 6.43 32.94 -8.36
N ARG A 126 6.64 33.53 -7.17
CA ARG A 126 6.30 32.90 -5.88
C ARG A 126 4.85 32.40 -5.81
N ILE A 127 3.88 33.17 -6.31
CA ILE A 127 2.45 32.81 -6.22
C ILE A 127 2.18 31.54 -7.02
N LYS A 128 2.76 31.43 -8.23
CA LYS A 128 2.62 30.25 -9.08
C LYS A 128 3.19 29.01 -8.39
N PHE A 129 4.43 29.08 -7.88
CA PHE A 129 5.06 27.95 -7.19
C PHE A 129 4.28 27.49 -5.95
N GLN A 130 3.78 28.44 -5.16
CA GLN A 130 3.01 28.14 -3.95
C GLN A 130 1.66 27.51 -4.27
N LEU A 131 0.96 28.00 -5.29
CA LEU A 131 -0.32 27.44 -5.70
C LEU A 131 -0.13 26.05 -6.32
N THR A 132 0.89 25.86 -7.16
CA THR A 132 1.22 24.56 -7.76
C THR A 132 1.59 23.53 -6.70
N SER A 133 2.35 23.89 -5.66
CA SER A 133 2.73 22.93 -4.62
C SER A 133 1.55 22.49 -3.75
N ILE A 134 0.59 23.39 -3.48
CA ILE A 134 -0.66 23.06 -2.79
C ILE A 134 -1.50 22.11 -3.67
N LEU A 135 -1.68 22.44 -4.95
CA LEU A 135 -2.42 21.56 -5.88
C LEU A 135 -1.76 20.19 -6.02
N PHE A 136 -0.43 20.14 -6.06
CA PHE A 136 0.34 18.89 -6.10
C PHE A 136 0.09 18.05 -4.85
N ALA A 137 0.14 18.64 -3.65
CA ALA A 137 -0.16 17.93 -2.40
C ALA A 137 -1.62 17.45 -2.34
N LEU A 138 -2.58 18.25 -2.82
CA LEU A 138 -3.99 17.84 -2.91
C LEU A 138 -4.21 16.72 -3.94
N GLY A 139 -3.42 16.70 -5.02
CA GLY A 139 -3.45 15.66 -6.04
C GLY A 139 -3.23 14.26 -5.49
N PHE A 140 -2.46 14.11 -4.40
CA PHE A 140 -2.29 12.82 -3.71
C PHE A 140 -3.59 12.26 -3.14
N PHE A 141 -4.47 13.10 -2.56
CA PHE A 141 -5.76 12.64 -2.06
C PHE A 141 -6.68 12.21 -3.20
N VAL A 142 -6.70 12.97 -4.29
CA VAL A 142 -7.46 12.61 -5.50
C VAL A 142 -6.94 11.30 -6.07
N PHE A 143 -5.62 11.14 -6.15
CA PHE A 143 -4.98 9.92 -6.63
C PHE A 143 -5.36 8.72 -5.77
N ILE A 144 -5.30 8.83 -4.43
CA ILE A 144 -5.75 7.76 -3.51
C ILE A 144 -7.18 7.33 -3.83
N PHE A 145 -8.08 8.29 -4.02
CA PHE A 145 -9.47 7.98 -4.31
C PHE A 145 -9.64 7.29 -5.67
N LEU A 146 -9.03 7.83 -6.73
CA LEU A 146 -9.11 7.30 -8.09
C LEU A 146 -8.48 5.90 -8.20
N ASP A 147 -7.32 5.70 -7.57
CA ASP A 147 -6.61 4.42 -7.53
C ASP A 147 -7.43 3.32 -6.85
N ARG A 148 -8.42 3.66 -6.01
CA ARG A 148 -9.29 2.69 -5.32
C ARG A 148 -10.66 2.51 -5.96
N MET A 149 -10.98 3.26 -7.02
CA MET A 149 -12.26 3.12 -7.71
C MET A 149 -12.46 1.73 -8.30
N ASP A 150 -11.39 1.13 -8.82
CA ASP A 150 -11.38 -0.20 -9.42
C ASP A 150 -9.94 -0.71 -9.39
N LYS A 151 -9.63 -1.55 -8.40
CA LYS A 151 -8.25 -2.00 -8.16
C LYS A 151 -8.16 -3.46 -7.82
N ASP A 152 -7.15 -4.06 -8.44
CA ASP A 152 -6.76 -5.43 -8.21
C ASP A 152 -5.72 -5.56 -7.09
N TYR A 153 -5.90 -6.58 -6.26
CA TYR A 153 -4.98 -6.94 -5.20
C TYR A 153 -4.55 -8.39 -5.37
N SER A 154 -3.25 -8.64 -5.34
CA SER A 154 -2.69 -9.99 -5.39
C SER A 154 -2.41 -10.50 -3.98
N ARG A 155 -2.73 -11.77 -3.72
CA ARG A 155 -2.26 -12.49 -2.53
C ARG A 155 -2.15 -13.97 -2.78
N THR A 156 -1.49 -14.64 -1.85
CA THR A 156 -1.31 -16.09 -1.87
C THR A 156 -2.27 -16.74 -0.87
N VAL A 157 -2.91 -17.82 -1.29
CA VAL A 157 -3.85 -18.62 -0.50
C VAL A 157 -3.57 -20.11 -0.71
N PHE A 158 -4.13 -20.93 0.17
CA PHE A 158 -4.15 -22.37 0.05
C PHE A 158 -5.44 -22.81 -0.62
N VAL A 159 -5.36 -23.83 -1.48
CA VAL A 159 -6.53 -24.35 -2.19
C VAL A 159 -6.60 -25.86 -2.03
N ASP A 160 -7.76 -26.33 -1.58
CA ASP A 160 -8.15 -27.74 -1.63
C ASP A 160 -9.14 -27.90 -2.79
N ALA A 161 -8.80 -28.72 -3.77
CA ALA A 161 -9.63 -29.00 -4.92
C ALA A 161 -10.28 -30.38 -4.81
N VAL A 162 -11.62 -30.41 -4.91
CA VAL A 162 -12.40 -31.64 -4.95
C VAL A 162 -12.98 -31.82 -6.34
N LEU A 163 -12.66 -32.95 -6.97
CA LEU A 163 -13.17 -33.31 -8.29
C LEU A 163 -14.42 -34.18 -8.12
N LYS A 164 -15.59 -33.64 -8.47
CA LYS A 164 -16.86 -34.37 -8.38
C LYS A 164 -17.05 -35.26 -9.60
N SER A 165 -17.77 -36.36 -9.41
CA SER A 165 -18.10 -37.33 -10.48
C SER A 165 -18.89 -36.73 -11.64
N ASN A 166 -19.60 -35.63 -11.42
CA ASN A 166 -20.34 -34.89 -12.46
C ASN A 166 -19.46 -33.89 -13.25
N GLY A 167 -18.14 -33.90 -13.07
CA GLY A 167 -17.20 -33.02 -13.77
C GLY A 167 -17.09 -31.61 -13.17
N ILE A 168 -17.72 -31.35 -12.02
CA ILE A 168 -17.56 -30.08 -11.30
C ILE A 168 -16.27 -30.14 -10.47
N VAL A 169 -15.43 -29.14 -10.65
CA VAL A 169 -14.29 -28.83 -9.77
C VAL A 169 -14.77 -27.85 -8.71
N GLU A 170 -14.71 -28.27 -7.45
CA GLU A 170 -14.96 -27.41 -6.30
C GLU A 170 -13.61 -27.00 -5.69
N LEU A 171 -13.32 -25.70 -5.71
CA LEU A 171 -12.12 -25.14 -5.13
C LEU A 171 -12.47 -24.51 -3.79
N LYS A 172 -11.78 -24.95 -2.76
CA LYS A 172 -11.90 -24.45 -1.39
C LYS A 172 -10.67 -23.62 -1.05
N LEU A 173 -10.85 -22.31 -0.91
CA LEU A 173 -9.77 -21.35 -0.69
C LEU A 173 -9.66 -21.01 0.81
N LYS A 174 -8.43 -21.01 1.33
CA LYS A 174 -8.11 -20.77 2.75
C LYS A 174 -6.87 -19.87 2.91
N PRO A 175 -6.76 -19.09 3.98
CA PRO A 175 -5.56 -18.25 4.21
C PRO A 175 -4.34 -19.05 4.68
N GLY A 176 -4.52 -20.19 5.36
CA GLY A 176 -3.41 -20.97 5.91
C GLY A 176 -3.82 -22.15 6.80
N PHE A 177 -2.81 -22.86 7.30
CA PHE A 177 -2.97 -23.90 8.30
C PHE A 177 -3.28 -23.22 9.65
N ALA A 178 -4.39 -23.59 10.30
CA ALA A 178 -4.93 -23.01 11.56
C ALA A 178 -5.90 -21.82 11.47
N ASP A 179 -6.32 -21.41 10.26
CA ASP A 179 -7.46 -20.51 10.10
C ASP A 179 -8.67 -21.29 9.56
N SER A 180 -9.83 -21.13 10.19
CA SER A 180 -11.06 -21.83 9.82
C SER A 180 -11.87 -21.11 8.74
N ARG A 181 -11.50 -19.86 8.40
CA ARG A 181 -12.19 -19.10 7.36
C ARG A 181 -11.86 -19.69 5.99
N GLU A 182 -12.91 -19.85 5.21
CA GLU A 182 -12.84 -20.48 3.90
C GLU A 182 -14.00 -20.00 3.04
N PHE A 183 -13.73 -19.97 1.74
CA PHE A 183 -14.77 -19.78 0.74
C PHE A 183 -14.57 -20.74 -0.42
N TYR A 184 -15.63 -20.90 -1.20
CA TYR A 184 -15.75 -21.90 -2.23
C TYR A 184 -16.14 -21.25 -3.54
N VAL A 185 -15.47 -21.70 -4.60
CA VAL A 185 -15.85 -21.41 -5.99
C VAL A 185 -15.97 -22.71 -6.76
N LYS A 186 -16.86 -22.74 -7.73
CA LYS A 186 -17.13 -23.93 -8.55
C LYS A 186 -16.83 -23.62 -10.01
N THR A 187 -16.30 -24.60 -10.72
CA THR A 187 -16.09 -24.51 -12.16
C THR A 187 -16.26 -25.87 -12.81
N ASN A 188 -16.56 -25.88 -14.09
CA ASN A 188 -16.63 -27.06 -14.95
C ASN A 188 -15.48 -27.06 -15.98
N SER A 189 -14.41 -26.29 -15.72
CA SER A 189 -13.24 -26.24 -16.59
C SER A 189 -12.49 -27.58 -16.60
N LYS A 190 -12.60 -28.29 -17.72
CA LYS A 190 -11.86 -29.56 -17.96
C LYS A 190 -10.35 -29.35 -17.99
N GLU A 191 -9.90 -28.17 -18.42
CA GLU A 191 -8.49 -27.80 -18.43
C GLU A 191 -7.95 -27.69 -17.00
N LEU A 192 -8.70 -27.00 -16.13
CA LEU A 192 -8.35 -26.92 -14.72
C LEU A 192 -8.33 -28.31 -14.07
N GLU A 193 -9.33 -29.13 -14.33
CA GLU A 193 -9.40 -30.51 -13.81
C GLU A 193 -8.13 -31.30 -14.18
N LYS A 194 -7.66 -31.19 -15.42
CA LYS A 194 -6.44 -31.84 -15.89
C LYS A 194 -5.21 -31.32 -15.15
N ILE A 195 -5.07 -30.00 -15.03
CA ILE A 195 -3.94 -29.37 -14.33
C ILE A 195 -3.90 -29.83 -12.86
N ILE A 196 -5.04 -29.86 -12.18
CA ILE A 196 -5.14 -30.29 -10.78
C ILE A 196 -4.74 -31.76 -10.63
N LYS A 197 -5.18 -32.65 -11.53
CA LYS A 197 -4.79 -34.06 -11.53
C LYS A 197 -3.30 -34.27 -11.77
N GLU A 198 -2.70 -33.46 -12.65
CA GLU A 198 -1.28 -33.59 -13.02
C GLU A 198 -0.33 -32.95 -12.01
N LYS A 199 -0.75 -31.87 -11.33
CA LYS A 199 0.13 -31.00 -10.54
C LYS A 199 -0.27 -30.84 -9.08
N GLY A 200 -1.47 -31.26 -8.68
CA GLY A 200 -1.93 -31.22 -7.31
C GLY A 200 -1.46 -32.43 -6.51
N GLU A 201 -1.21 -32.22 -5.22
CA GLU A 201 -0.88 -33.31 -4.30
C GLU A 201 -2.16 -33.95 -3.77
N PHE A 202 -2.43 -35.21 -4.11
CA PHE A 202 -3.66 -35.87 -3.67
C PHE A 202 -3.51 -36.38 -2.22
N ILE A 203 -4.30 -35.82 -1.30
CA ILE A 203 -4.31 -36.18 0.12
C ILE A 203 -5.77 -36.24 0.59
N GLN A 204 -6.16 -37.34 1.25
CA GLN A 204 -7.47 -37.50 1.90
C GLN A 204 -8.70 -37.13 1.06
N GLY A 205 -8.70 -37.42 -0.25
CA GLY A 205 -9.86 -37.19 -1.11
C GLY A 205 -9.91 -35.80 -1.78
N SER A 206 -8.89 -34.97 -1.58
CA SER A 206 -8.74 -33.67 -2.25
C SER A 206 -7.34 -33.49 -2.81
N TYR A 207 -7.22 -32.67 -3.85
CA TYR A 207 -5.94 -32.23 -4.39
C TYR A 207 -5.53 -30.92 -3.72
N PHE A 208 -4.36 -30.91 -3.11
CA PHE A 208 -3.79 -29.75 -2.45
C PHE A 208 -2.93 -28.94 -3.43
N LEU A 209 -3.16 -27.63 -3.45
CA LEU A 209 -2.42 -26.66 -4.25
C LEU A 209 -1.89 -25.59 -3.30
N SER A 210 -0.63 -25.79 -2.91
CA SER A 210 0.08 -24.83 -2.07
C SER A 210 0.37 -23.55 -2.85
N ASN A 211 0.50 -22.42 -2.16
CA ASN A 211 0.94 -21.17 -2.79
C ASN A 211 0.14 -20.75 -4.03
N THR A 212 -1.19 -20.82 -3.97
CA THR A 212 -2.06 -20.36 -5.05
C THR A 212 -2.11 -18.84 -5.05
N ARG A 213 -1.75 -18.20 -6.16
CA ARG A 213 -1.87 -16.75 -6.29
C ARG A 213 -3.24 -16.39 -6.83
N ILE A 214 -3.96 -15.57 -6.08
CA ILE A 214 -5.24 -14.99 -6.47
C ILE A 214 -5.10 -13.49 -6.71
N GLN A 215 -5.95 -12.97 -7.58
CA GLN A 215 -6.19 -11.56 -7.82
C GLN A 215 -7.65 -11.25 -7.48
N THR A 216 -7.85 -10.35 -6.53
CA THR A 216 -9.17 -9.88 -6.14
C THR A 216 -9.38 -8.46 -6.65
N ASN A 217 -10.48 -8.25 -7.35
CA ASN A 217 -10.86 -6.93 -7.82
C ASN A 217 -11.81 -6.27 -6.82
N TYR A 218 -11.49 -5.05 -6.41
CA TYR A 218 -12.31 -4.26 -5.50
C TYR A 218 -12.71 -2.93 -6.15
N LYS A 219 -13.98 -2.59 -5.96
CA LYS A 219 -14.51 -1.24 -6.20
C LYS A 219 -14.66 -0.56 -4.85
N PHE A 220 -13.69 0.29 -4.51
CA PHE A 220 -13.46 0.77 -3.14
C PHE A 220 -13.31 -0.38 -2.15
N ASP A 221 -14.26 -0.53 -1.23
CA ASP A 221 -14.26 -1.56 -0.20
C ASP A 221 -14.99 -2.84 -0.61
N LYS A 222 -15.66 -2.85 -1.78
CA LYS A 222 -16.51 -3.95 -2.23
C LYS A 222 -15.80 -4.87 -3.22
N LEU A 223 -15.63 -6.13 -2.83
CA LEU A 223 -15.16 -7.19 -3.72
C LEU A 223 -16.13 -7.34 -4.90
N GLN A 224 -15.59 -7.28 -6.12
CA GLN A 224 -16.35 -7.50 -7.36
C GLN A 224 -16.11 -8.90 -7.90
N SER A 225 -14.83 -9.30 -7.97
CA SER A 225 -14.45 -10.57 -8.56
C SER A 225 -13.16 -11.13 -7.96
N LEU A 226 -12.97 -12.43 -8.17
CA LEU A 226 -11.76 -13.17 -7.83
C LEU A 226 -11.29 -13.91 -9.07
N THR A 227 -9.99 -13.82 -9.35
CA THR A 227 -9.32 -14.56 -10.40
C THR A 227 -8.20 -15.40 -9.81
N ILE A 228 -8.13 -16.69 -10.14
CA ILE A 228 -6.94 -17.49 -9.83
C ILE A 228 -5.94 -17.28 -10.96
N ILE A 229 -4.75 -16.80 -10.62
CA ILE A 229 -3.71 -16.47 -11.61
C ILE A 229 -2.77 -17.66 -11.80
N GLU A 230 -2.41 -18.33 -10.70
CA GLU A 230 -1.29 -19.26 -10.68
C GLU A 230 -1.43 -20.28 -9.54
N PHE A 231 -1.01 -21.53 -9.80
CA PHE A 231 -0.78 -22.54 -8.76
C PHE A 231 0.71 -22.81 -8.55
N ASN A 232 1.11 -23.11 -7.31
CA ASN A 232 2.44 -23.61 -6.95
C ASN A 232 3.61 -22.79 -7.58
N LYS A 233 3.45 -21.46 -7.69
CA LYS A 233 4.47 -20.50 -8.17
C LYS A 233 5.04 -20.68 -9.59
N ASN A 234 4.48 -21.53 -10.46
CA ASN A 234 4.94 -21.65 -11.87
C ASN A 234 3.91 -22.29 -12.83
N ILE A 235 2.67 -22.47 -12.41
CA ILE A 235 1.64 -23.10 -13.25
C ILE A 235 0.69 -22.00 -13.71
N GLU A 236 0.90 -21.51 -14.94
CA GLU A 236 -0.05 -20.61 -15.60
C GLU A 236 -1.38 -21.33 -15.82
N LEU A 237 -2.47 -20.63 -15.52
CA LEU A 237 -3.82 -21.13 -15.65
C LEU A 237 -4.58 -20.36 -16.72
N PRO A 238 -5.60 -20.97 -17.34
CA PRO A 238 -6.64 -20.18 -17.97
C PRO A 238 -7.18 -19.18 -16.93
N LYS A 239 -7.40 -17.92 -17.34
CA LYS A 239 -8.00 -16.91 -16.46
C LYS A 239 -9.39 -17.38 -16.03
N LEU A 240 -9.49 -17.91 -14.82
CA LEU A 240 -10.75 -18.29 -14.21
C LEU A 240 -11.14 -17.19 -13.24
N THR A 241 -12.19 -16.47 -13.61
CA THR A 241 -12.72 -15.33 -12.85
C THR A 241 -14.13 -15.67 -12.38
N TRP A 242 -14.39 -15.43 -11.10
CA TRP A 242 -15.70 -15.55 -10.47
C TRP A 242 -16.15 -14.18 -9.97
N ASN A 243 -17.40 -13.84 -10.20
CA ASN A 243 -18.02 -12.67 -9.59
C ASN A 243 -18.38 -12.95 -8.13
N VAL A 244 -18.53 -11.90 -7.33
CA VAL A 244 -18.78 -12.02 -5.88
C VAL A 244 -20.02 -12.86 -5.53
N ASN A 245 -21.04 -12.87 -6.39
CA ASN A 245 -22.25 -13.67 -6.23
C ASN A 245 -22.05 -15.18 -6.48
N GLU A 246 -20.93 -15.57 -7.08
CA GLU A 246 -20.55 -16.96 -7.32
C GLU A 246 -19.66 -17.52 -6.18
N ILE A 247 -19.21 -16.65 -5.28
CA ILE A 247 -18.38 -16.98 -4.13
C ILE A 247 -19.26 -17.31 -2.93
N ASN A 248 -19.06 -18.49 -2.33
CA ASN A 248 -19.81 -18.93 -1.15
C ASN A 248 -18.88 -19.08 0.06
N GLY A 249 -19.28 -18.58 1.23
CA GLY A 249 -18.52 -18.72 2.49
C GLY A 249 -17.94 -17.40 3.00
N ASN A 250 -16.96 -17.47 3.90
CA ASN A 250 -16.30 -16.30 4.47
C ASN A 250 -15.03 -15.98 3.68
N TYR A 251 -15.04 -14.83 3.01
CA TYR A 251 -13.91 -14.32 2.25
C TYR A 251 -13.24 -13.10 2.88
N ASP A 252 -13.54 -12.74 4.13
CA ASP A 252 -12.99 -11.53 4.78
C ASP A 252 -11.46 -11.55 4.84
N PHE A 253 -10.86 -12.74 4.90
CA PHE A 253 -9.41 -12.92 4.92
C PHE A 253 -8.73 -12.57 3.58
N ILE A 254 -9.45 -12.36 2.48
CA ILE A 254 -8.86 -11.90 1.21
C ILE A 254 -8.91 -10.37 1.05
N ARG A 255 -9.49 -9.68 2.04
CA ARG A 255 -9.47 -8.22 2.11
C ARG A 255 -8.02 -7.72 2.18
N PRO A 256 -7.62 -6.77 1.32
CA PRO A 256 -6.28 -6.18 1.26
C PRO A 256 -5.77 -5.75 2.63
#